data_AF-A0A0F2SEX0-F1
#
_entry.id   AF-A0A0F2SEX0-F1
#
_cell.length_a   1.000
_cell.length_b   1.000
_cell.length_c   1.000
_cell.angle_alpha   90.00
_cell.angle_beta   90.00
_cell.angle_gamma   90.00
#
_symmetry.space_group_name_H-M   'P 1'
#
loop_
_entity.id
_entity.type
_entity.pdbx_description
1 polymer ?
#
loop_
_entity_poly.entity_id
_entity_poly.type
_entity_poly.pdbx_seq_one_letter_code
_entity_poly.pdbx_strand_id
1 'polypeptide(L)'
;METLLMVTRGLLLACVIFYIYFFTRRKDRNVSTKLWIIIIVGLLVGAVGKIIEVYIGTSTWSSIQISLLLSLALFGYSVWKLLSELKK
;
A
#
# COMPACT_ATOMS: atom_id res chain seq x y z
N MET A 1 5.05 -16.63 13.20
CA MET A 1 4.78 -16.12 11.83
C MET A 1 3.35 -15.63 11.66
N GLU A 2 2.35 -16.30 12.26
CA GLU A 2 0.95 -15.83 12.23
C GLU A 2 0.75 -14.44 12.84
N THR A 3 1.48 -14.10 13.91
CA THR A 3 1.48 -12.76 14.50
C THR A 3 1.93 -11.68 13.52
N LEU A 4 2.92 -11.97 12.68
CA LEU A 4 3.44 -11.09 11.65
C LEU A 4 2.41 -10.84 10.54
N LEU A 5 1.66 -11.88 10.18
CA LEU A 5 0.54 -11.81 9.24
C LEU A 5 -0.62 -10.95 9.79
N MET A 6 -0.96 -11.11 11.07
CA MET A 6 -1.98 -10.28 11.73
C MET A 6 -1.57 -8.81 11.80
N VAL A 7 -0.31 -8.53 12.13
CA VAL A 7 0.24 -7.17 12.16
C VAL A 7 0.20 -6.54 10.77
N THR A 8 0.62 -7.26 9.72
CA THR A 8 0.56 -6.74 8.34
C THR A 8 -0.87 -6.45 7.90
N ARG A 9 -1.83 -7.33 8.19
CA ARG A 9 -3.27 -7.09 7.91
C ARG A 9 -3.82 -5.88 8.68
N GLY A 10 -3.43 -5.72 9.94
CA GLY A 10 -3.82 -4.57 10.76
C GLY A 10 -3.26 -3.25 10.23
N LEU A 11 -1.98 -3.22 9.82
CA LEU A 11 -1.37 -2.07 9.17
C LEU A 11 -2.04 -1.72 7.84
N LEU A 12 -2.43 -2.73 7.07
CA LEU A 12 -3.13 -2.54 5.80
C LEU A 12 -4.50 -1.87 6.03
N LEU A 13 -5.27 -2.35 7.02
CA LEU A 13 -6.53 -1.73 7.43
C LEU A 13 -6.34 -0.28 7.91
N ALA A 14 -5.31 -0.02 8.73
CA ALA A 14 -4.98 1.33 9.16
C ALA A 14 -4.69 2.25 7.97
N CYS A 15 -3.93 1.78 6.97
CA CYS A 15 -3.67 2.54 5.74
C CYS A 15 -4.95 2.86 4.97
N VAL A 16 -5.90 1.92 4.88
CA VAL A 16 -7.20 2.18 4.22
C VAL A 16 -8.02 3.22 4.98
N ILE A 17 -8.05 3.13 6.32
CA ILE A 17 -8.78 4.11 7.16
C ILE A 17 -8.18 5.50 7.00
N PHE A 18 -6.84 5.62 7.07
CA PHE A 18 -6.15 6.89 6.85
C PHE A 18 -6.37 7.42 5.43
N TYR A 19 -6.35 6.54 4.43
CA TYR A 19 -6.65 6.93 3.04
C TYR A 19 -8.04 7.54 2.93
N ILE A 20 -9.08 6.87 3.44
CA ILE A 20 -10.47 7.38 3.42
C ILE A 20 -10.56 8.71 4.16
N TYR A 21 -9.98 8.80 5.35
CA TYR A 21 -10.00 10.00 6.17
C TYR A 21 -9.40 11.22 5.47
N PHE A 22 -8.22 11.07 4.87
CA PHE A 22 -7.57 12.14 4.13
C PHE A 22 -8.22 12.39 2.78
N PHE A 23 -8.79 11.38 2.13
CA PHE A 23 -9.57 11.54 0.91
C PHE A 23 -10.79 12.45 1.12
N THR A 24 -11.50 12.30 2.24
CA THR A 24 -12.63 13.17 2.59
C THR A 24 -12.21 14.61 2.90
N ARG A 25 -10.96 14.84 3.32
CA ARG A 25 -10.41 16.17 3.64
C ARG A 25 -9.62 16.83 2.49
N ARG A 26 -9.85 16.40 1.24
CA ARG A 26 -9.08 16.80 0.03
C ARG A 26 -8.93 18.29 -0.29
N LYS A 27 -9.62 19.21 0.40
CA LYS A 27 -9.57 20.65 0.13
C LYS A 27 -8.27 21.33 0.59
N ASP A 28 -7.47 20.68 1.44
CA ASP A 28 -6.21 21.24 1.94
C ASP A 28 -5.01 20.88 1.04
N ARG A 29 -4.16 21.86 0.73
CA ARG A 29 -3.03 21.72 -0.20
C ARG A 29 -2.02 20.64 0.23
N ASN A 30 -1.90 20.41 1.54
CA ASN A 30 -0.98 19.42 2.13
C ASN A 30 -1.57 18.00 2.26
N VAL A 31 -2.86 17.81 1.95
CA VAL A 31 -3.53 16.51 2.09
C VAL A 31 -3.18 15.57 0.93
N SER A 32 -2.88 16.13 -0.24
CA SER A 32 -2.53 15.34 -1.44
C SER A 32 -1.22 14.57 -1.25
N THR A 33 -0.16 15.23 -0.74
CA THR A 33 1.12 14.57 -0.46
C THR A 33 0.97 13.47 0.60
N LYS A 34 0.18 13.73 1.66
CA LYS A 34 -0.10 12.73 2.71
C LYS A 34 -0.85 11.52 2.16
N LEU A 35 -1.83 11.75 1.27
CA LEU A 35 -2.56 10.68 0.58
C LEU A 35 -1.60 9.77 -0.21
N TRP A 36 -0.71 10.34 -1.01
CA TRP A 36 0.23 9.54 -1.79
C TRP A 36 1.21 8.75 -0.93
N ILE A 37 1.68 9.32 0.18
CA ILE A 37 2.52 8.58 1.15
C ILE A 37 1.75 7.37 1.71
N ILE A 38 0.49 7.55 2.10
CA ILE A 38 -0.35 6.47 2.64
C ILE A 38 -0.57 5.37 1.59
N ILE A 39 -0.78 5.74 0.32
CA ILE A 39 -0.92 4.76 -0.79
C ILE A 39 0.37 3.95 -0.96
N ILE A 40 1.52 4.60 -0.96
CA ILE A 40 2.83 3.95 -1.09
C ILE A 40 3.07 2.98 0.06
N VAL A 41 2.83 3.40 1.30
CA VAL A 41 2.98 2.56 2.49
C VAL A 41 2.00 1.38 2.46
N GLY A 42 0.74 1.63 2.09
CA GLY A 42 -0.28 0.58 1.97
C GLY A 42 0.07 -0.48 0.91
N LEU A 43 0.60 -0.06 -0.23
CA LEU A 43 1.07 -0.96 -1.30
C LEU A 43 2.26 -1.81 -0.84
N LEU A 44 3.22 -1.21 -0.11
CA LEU A 44 4.36 -1.94 0.46
C LEU A 44 3.94 -2.97 1.50
N VAL A 45 3.09 -2.58 2.46
CA VAL A 45 2.56 -3.48 3.48
C VAL A 45 1.78 -4.63 2.84
N GLY A 46 0.97 -4.35 1.82
CA GLY A 46 0.25 -5.37 1.06
C GLY A 46 1.17 -6.35 0.34
N ALA A 47 2.23 -5.86 -0.31
CA ALA A 47 3.22 -6.71 -0.97
C ALA A 47 3.97 -7.61 0.05
N VAL A 48 4.40 -7.05 1.18
CA VAL A 48 5.06 -7.79 2.26
C VAL A 48 4.11 -8.86 2.84
N GLY A 49 2.84 -8.53 3.05
CA GLY A 49 1.83 -9.49 3.51
C GLY A 49 1.69 -10.70 2.58
N LYS A 50 1.67 -10.46 1.25
CA LYS A 50 1.61 -11.56 0.26
C LYS A 50 2.87 -12.42 0.25
N ILE A 51 4.05 -11.82 0.40
CA ILE A 51 5.31 -12.58 0.51
C ILE A 51 5.29 -13.48 1.75
N ILE A 52 4.76 -12.99 2.87
CA ILE A 52 4.60 -13.78 4.10
C ILE A 52 3.58 -14.93 3.88
N GLU A 53 2.48 -14.72 3.17
CA GLU A 53 1.50 -15.78 2.84
C GLU A 53 2.10 -16.90 1.98
N VAL A 54 3.00 -16.56 1.05
CA VAL A 54 3.76 -17.56 0.28
C VAL A 54 4.71 -18.34 1.18
N TYR A 55 5.41 -17.64 2.07
CA TYR A 55 6.39 -18.25 2.95
C TYR A 55 5.77 -19.21 3.99
N ILE A 56 4.55 -18.92 4.47
CA ILE A 56 3.78 -19.79 5.37
C ILE A 56 3.12 -20.96 4.60
N GLY A 57 3.20 -20.99 3.27
CA GLY A 57 2.60 -22.05 2.44
C GLY A 57 1.09 -21.92 2.26
N THR A 58 0.49 -20.82 2.73
CA THR A 58 -0.94 -20.52 2.58
C THR A 58 -1.33 -20.08 1.18
N SER A 59 -0.35 -19.69 0.36
CA SER A 59 -0.58 -19.25 -1.01
C SER A 59 0.59 -19.64 -1.92
N THR A 60 0.30 -19.83 -3.21
CA THR A 60 1.32 -20.24 -4.20
C THR A 60 1.91 -19.03 -4.91
N TRP A 61 3.20 -19.11 -5.27
CA TRP A 61 3.89 -18.06 -6.04
C TRP A 61 3.14 -17.65 -7.32
N SER A 62 2.56 -18.63 -8.02
CA SER A 62 1.78 -18.38 -9.25
C SER A 62 0.50 -17.57 -8.99
N SER A 63 -0.16 -17.76 -7.84
CA SER A 63 -1.36 -17.01 -7.47
C SER A 63 -1.06 -15.53 -7.18
N ILE A 64 0.12 -15.25 -6.60
CA ILE A 64 0.46 -13.92 -6.11
C ILE A 64 1.18 -13.06 -7.16
N GLN A 65 1.78 -13.67 -8.19
CA GLN A 65 2.53 -12.97 -9.25
C GLN A 65 1.77 -11.78 -9.85
N ILE A 66 0.54 -11.98 -10.33
CA ILE A 66 -0.25 -10.93 -10.98
C ILE A 66 -0.52 -9.78 -10.03
N SER A 67 -0.82 -10.09 -8.76
CA SER A 67 -1.12 -9.06 -7.77
C SER A 67 0.13 -8.30 -7.31
N LEU A 68 1.28 -8.96 -7.23
CA LEU A 68 2.57 -8.31 -6.98
C LEU A 68 2.94 -7.38 -8.13
N LEU A 69 2.78 -7.83 -9.37
CA LEU A 69 3.09 -7.06 -10.58
C LEU A 69 2.21 -5.81 -10.67
N LEU A 70 0.92 -5.95 -10.40
CA LEU A 70 -0.02 -4.83 -10.30
C LEU A 70 0.37 -3.86 -9.17
N SER A 71 0.75 -4.39 -8.00
CA SER A 71 1.16 -3.55 -6.86
C SER A 71 2.43 -2.77 -7.18
N LEU A 72 3.38 -3.37 -7.89
CA LEU A 72 4.60 -2.72 -8.37
C LEU A 72 4.31 -1.61 -9.40
N ALA A 73 3.42 -1.87 -10.36
CA ALA A 73 3.00 -0.87 -11.33
C ALA A 73 2.32 0.32 -10.65
N LEU A 74 1.41 0.06 -9.70
CA LEU A 74 0.74 1.09 -8.91
C LEU A 74 1.71 1.84 -7.99
N PHE A 75 2.71 1.16 -7.46
CA PHE A 75 3.76 1.78 -6.66
C PHE A 75 4.57 2.77 -7.49
N GLY A 76 5.03 2.36 -8.68
CA GLY A 76 5.76 3.23 -9.60
C GLY A 76 4.95 4.46 -10.00
N TYR A 77 3.67 4.28 -10.33
CA TYR A 77 2.77 5.40 -10.62
C TYR A 77 2.59 6.34 -9.43
N SER A 78 2.38 5.79 -8.23
CA SER A 78 2.15 6.57 -7.01
C SER A 78 3.38 7.38 -6.62
N VAL A 79 4.59 6.81 -6.75
CA VAL A 79 5.86 7.50 -6.53
C VAL A 79 6.05 8.64 -7.54
N TRP A 80 5.80 8.38 -8.83
CA TRP A 80 5.87 9.42 -9.86
C TRP A 80 4.93 10.59 -9.54
N LYS A 81 3.69 10.28 -9.15
CA LYS A 81 2.66 11.27 -8.88
C LYS A 81 2.98 12.09 -7.62
N LEU A 82 3.52 11.45 -6.59
CA LEU A 82 4.02 12.10 -5.38
C LEU A 82 5.18 13.06 -5.68
N LEU A 83 6.16 12.63 -6.48
CA LEU A 83 7.27 13.49 -6.91
C LEU A 83 6.79 14.69 -7.75
N SER A 84 5.75 14.49 -8.56
CA SER A 84 5.14 15.56 -9.35
C SER A 84 4.39 16.58 -8.49
N GLU A 85 3.78 16.14 -7.38
CA GLU A 85 3.15 17.02 -6.40
C GLU A 85 4.15 17.77 -5.53
N LEU A 86 5.27 17.15 -5.15
CA LEU A 86 6.33 17.80 -4.38
C LEU A 86 7.08 18.88 -5.17
N LYS A 87 7.09 18.78 -6.50
CA LYS A 87 7.67 19.81 -7.39
C LYS A 87 6.75 21.02 -7.63
N LYS A 88 5.50 20.98 -7.16
CA LYS A 88 4.48 22.02 -7.36
C LYS A 88 4.40 22.99 -6.19
#